data_AF-X1T7N4-F1
#
_entry.id   AF-X1T7N4-F1
#
_cell.length_a   1.000
_cell.length_b   1.000
_cell.length_c   1.000
_cell.angle_alpha   90.00
_cell.angle_beta   90.00
_cell.angle_gamma   90.00
#
_symmetry.space_group_name_H-M   'P 1'
#
loop_
_entity.id
_entity.type
_entity.pdbx_description
1 polymer ?
#
loop_
_entity_poly.entity_id
_entity_poly.type
_entity_poly.pdbx_seq_one_letter_code
_entity_poly.pdbx_strand_id
1 'polypeptide(L)'
;MVNLDIAARTPCRCYTYKGEPKICYSKGIIGSMSKGQIEAYCKPLIKVGESKRVKEFIEAKEEALKEIEKIPPRTPGRLEKWLSAMGKALRKRGIEV
;
A
#
# COMPACT_ATOMS: atom_id res chain seq x y z
N MET A 1 4.32 -13.45 -8.32
CA MET A 1 4.57 -14.90 -8.23
C MET A 1 4.11 -15.38 -6.86
N VAL A 2 3.39 -16.51 -6.80
CA VAL A 2 2.82 -17.07 -5.56
C VAL A 2 3.26 -18.52 -5.41
N ASN A 3 3.83 -18.87 -4.27
CA ASN A 3 4.05 -20.25 -3.83
C ASN A 3 2.88 -20.64 -2.92
N LEU A 4 1.96 -21.45 -3.45
CA LEU A 4 0.68 -21.78 -2.81
C LEU A 4 0.86 -22.56 -1.50
N ASP A 5 1.78 -23.53 -1.46
CA ASP A 5 2.01 -24.36 -0.27
C ASP A 5 2.53 -23.55 0.92
N ILE A 6 3.45 -22.62 0.66
CA ILE A 6 3.98 -21.73 1.70
C ILE A 6 2.91 -20.71 2.10
N ALA A 7 2.18 -20.14 1.13
CA ALA A 7 1.17 -19.12 1.39
C ALA A 7 0.01 -19.64 2.26
N ALA A 8 -0.44 -20.89 2.01
CA ALA A 8 -1.55 -21.49 2.75
C ALA A 8 -1.18 -21.89 4.19
N ARG A 9 0.09 -22.18 4.47
CA ARG A 9 0.55 -22.68 5.78
C ARG A 9 1.16 -21.61 6.67
N THR A 10 1.43 -20.41 6.16
CA THR A 10 2.09 -19.35 6.92
C THR A 10 1.11 -18.23 7.26
N PRO A 11 1.09 -17.76 8.52
CA PRO A 11 0.17 -16.71 8.91
C PRO A 11 0.52 -15.41 8.19
N CYS A 12 -0.52 -14.72 7.70
CA CYS A 12 -0.33 -13.42 7.09
C CYS A 12 -0.01 -12.36 8.14
N ARG A 13 0.83 -11.41 7.76
CA ARG A 13 1.10 -10.20 8.54
C ARG A 13 0.52 -9.00 7.81
N CYS A 14 -0.34 -8.26 8.50
CA CYS A 14 -1.00 -7.09 7.93
C CYS A 14 -0.70 -5.84 8.77
N TYR A 15 -0.17 -4.81 8.13
CA TYR A 15 -0.15 -3.47 8.68
C TYR A 15 -1.54 -2.85 8.54
N THR A 16 -2.00 -2.24 9.63
CA THR A 16 -3.29 -1.57 9.68
C THR A 16 -3.13 -0.06 9.57
N TYR A 17 -4.17 0.62 9.10
CA TYR A 17 -4.32 2.07 9.18
C TYR A 17 -5.79 2.37 9.48
N LYS A 18 -6.05 3.16 10.54
CA LYS A 18 -7.40 3.42 11.05
C LYS A 18 -8.21 2.14 11.32
N GLY A 19 -7.53 1.10 11.83
CA GLY A 19 -8.15 -0.19 12.14
C GLY A 19 -8.35 -1.14 10.95
N GLU A 20 -8.12 -0.68 9.71
CA GLU A 20 -8.26 -1.51 8.50
C GLU A 20 -6.92 -2.08 8.02
N PRO A 21 -6.84 -3.34 7.58
CA PRO A 21 -5.65 -3.90 6.96
C PRO A 21 -5.37 -3.21 5.60
N LYS A 22 -4.17 -2.67 5.43
CA LYS A 22 -3.76 -1.99 4.18
C LYS A 22 -2.66 -2.71 3.43
N ILE A 23 -1.62 -3.14 4.14
CA ILE A 23 -0.49 -3.84 3.51
C ILE A 23 -0.33 -5.18 4.20
N CYS A 24 -0.71 -6.24 3.49
CA CYS A 24 -0.56 -7.60 3.94
C CYS A 24 0.51 -8.32 3.14
N TYR A 25 1.30 -9.15 3.80
CA TYR A 25 2.31 -10.02 3.19
C TYR A 25 2.26 -11.42 3.80
N SER A 26 2.60 -12.41 2.99
CA SER A 26 2.77 -13.82 3.36
C SER A 26 4.09 -14.31 2.78
N LYS A 27 4.77 -15.27 3.44
CA LYS A 27 6.09 -15.76 3.00
C LYS A 27 6.05 -16.41 1.61
N GLY A 28 4.88 -16.85 1.15
CA GLY A 28 4.69 -17.43 -0.19
C GLY A 28 4.37 -16.41 -1.28
N ILE A 29 4.27 -15.11 -0.97
CA ILE A 29 3.82 -14.09 -1.92
C ILE A 29 4.85 -12.97 -2.02
N ILE A 30 5.30 -12.69 -3.24
CA ILE A 30 6.18 -11.56 -3.52
C ILE A 30 5.34 -10.28 -3.61
N GLY A 31 5.64 -9.31 -2.75
CA GLY A 31 4.99 -8.01 -2.70
C GLY A 31 3.78 -7.96 -1.76
N SER A 32 3.06 -6.83 -1.79
CA SER A 32 1.82 -6.66 -1.05
C SER A 32 0.67 -7.40 -1.73
N MET A 33 -0.15 -8.10 -0.94
CA MET A 33 -1.31 -8.82 -1.45
C MET A 33 -2.46 -7.89 -1.84
N SER A 34 -3.14 -8.23 -2.94
CA SER A 34 -4.44 -7.65 -3.30
C SER A 34 -5.55 -8.13 -2.36
N LYS A 35 -6.73 -7.47 -2.40
CA LYS A 35 -7.89 -7.87 -1.58
C LYS A 35 -8.27 -9.35 -1.78
N GLY A 36 -8.34 -9.81 -3.03
CA GLY A 36 -8.65 -11.21 -3.33
C GLY A 36 -7.59 -12.19 -2.83
N GLN A 37 -6.30 -11.81 -2.86
CA GLN A 37 -5.22 -12.64 -2.30
C GLN A 37 -5.30 -12.72 -0.77
N ILE A 38 -5.66 -11.62 -0.10
CA ILE A 38 -5.86 -11.62 1.36
C ILE A 38 -7.01 -12.57 1.73
N GLU A 39 -8.14 -12.49 1.03
CA GLU A 39 -9.30 -13.35 1.28
C GLU A 39 -9.00 -14.84 1.05
N ALA A 40 -8.19 -15.15 0.04
CA ALA A 40 -7.81 -16.51 -0.32
C ALA A 40 -6.78 -17.14 0.64
N TYR A 41 -5.78 -16.37 1.09
CA TYR A 41 -4.59 -16.94 1.76
C TYR A 41 -4.46 -16.57 3.24
N CYS A 42 -5.12 -15.52 3.73
CA CYS A 42 -4.87 -15.01 5.09
C CYS A 42 -5.79 -15.56 6.17
N LYS A 43 -5.67 -16.86 6.45
CA LYS A 43 -6.33 -17.52 7.59
C LYS A 43 -5.30 -18.37 8.34
N PRO A 44 -4.69 -17.93 9.47
CA PRO A 44 -5.03 -16.76 10.30
C PRO A 44 -4.31 -15.45 9.93
N LEU A 45 -4.92 -14.31 10.29
CA LEU A 45 -4.43 -12.95 10.03
C LEU A 45 -3.84 -12.32 11.30
N ILE A 46 -2.54 -12.06 11.29
CA ILE A 46 -1.84 -11.38 12.39
C ILE A 46 -1.85 -9.87 12.10
N LYS A 47 -2.59 -9.12 12.93
CA LYS A 47 -2.55 -7.65 12.92
C LYS A 47 -1.25 -7.19 13.56
N VAL A 48 -0.39 -6.54 12.77
CA VAL A 48 0.91 -6.03 13.24
C VAL A 48 0.76 -4.62 13.86
N GLY A 49 -0.44 -4.04 13.79
CA GLY A 49 -0.72 -2.69 14.27
C GLY A 49 -0.46 -1.62 13.20
N GLU A 50 -0.56 -0.35 13.62
CA GLU A 50 -0.25 0.78 12.74
C GLU A 50 1.26 0.94 12.57
N SER A 51 1.71 0.91 11.31
CA SER A 51 3.08 1.27 10.99
C SER A 51 3.15 2.75 10.66
N LYS A 52 4.07 3.48 11.32
CA LYS A 52 4.36 4.89 11.01
C LYS A 52 4.61 5.10 9.51
N ARG A 53 5.41 4.23 8.90
CA ARG A 53 5.72 4.28 7.46
C ARG A 53 4.47 4.10 6.58
N VAL A 54 3.58 3.19 6.96
CA VAL A 54 2.33 2.95 6.21
C VAL A 54 1.40 4.14 6.35
N LYS A 55 1.27 4.70 7.56
CA LYS A 55 0.49 5.91 7.84
C LYS A 55 0.98 7.09 7.01
N GLU A 56 2.26 7.42 7.10
CA GLU A 56 2.86 8.57 6.38
C GLU A 56 2.72 8.42 4.86
N PHE A 57 2.90 7.21 4.33
CA PHE A 57 2.69 6.94 2.91
C PHE A 57 1.24 7.13 2.49
N ILE A 58 0.27 6.65 3.28
CA ILE A 58 -1.16 6.80 2.97
C ILE A 58 -1.56 8.28 3.01
N GLU A 59 -1.12 9.03 4.02
CA GLU A 59 -1.39 10.46 4.12
C GLU A 59 -0.78 11.25 2.95
N ALA A 60 0.46 10.91 2.55
CA ALA A 60 1.09 11.51 1.37
C ALA A 60 0.31 11.19 0.08
N LYS A 61 -0.18 9.94 -0.04
CA LYS A 61 -1.04 9.51 -1.15
C LYS A 61 -2.35 10.29 -1.21
N GLU A 62 -3.02 10.46 -0.07
CA GLU A 62 -4.26 11.23 0.01
C GLU A 62 -4.04 12.71 -0.37
N GLU A 63 -2.91 13.31 -0.01
CA GLU A 63 -2.54 14.67 -0.41
C GLU A 63 -2.27 14.77 -1.93
N ALA A 64 -1.49 13.84 -2.48
CA ALA A 64 -1.19 13.80 -3.92
C ALA A 64 -2.44 13.53 -4.78
N LEU A 65 -3.38 12.71 -4.28
CA LEU A 65 -4.66 12.45 -4.95
C LEU A 65 -5.46 13.74 -5.16
N LYS A 66 -5.49 14.65 -4.18
CA LYS A 66 -6.20 15.94 -4.32
C LYS A 66 -5.66 16.80 -5.46
N GLU A 67 -4.37 16.69 -5.78
CA GLU A 67 -3.78 17.39 -6.93
C GLU A 67 -4.12 16.68 -8.25
N ILE A 68 -4.16 15.35 -8.23
CA ILE A 68 -4.29 14.51 -9.43
C ILE A 68 -5.73 14.32 -9.87
N GLU A 69 -6.69 14.36 -8.96
CA GLU A 69 -8.12 14.37 -9.25
C GLU A 69 -8.55 15.62 -10.03
N LYS A 70 -7.82 16.73 -9.89
CA LYS A 70 -8.05 17.96 -10.67
C LYS A 70 -7.61 17.83 -12.13
N ILE A 71 -6.78 16.85 -12.45
CA ILE A 71 -6.29 16.60 -13.80
C ILE A 71 -7.27 15.62 -14.48
N PRO A 72 -7.64 15.81 -15.75
CA PRO A 72 -8.48 14.86 -16.46
C PRO A 72 -7.85 13.45 -16.56
N PRO A 73 -8.66 12.39 -16.55
CA PRO A 73 -8.19 11.06 -16.95
C PRO A 73 -7.58 11.10 -18.36
N ARG A 74 -6.53 10.29 -18.61
CA ARG A 74 -5.85 10.16 -19.91
C ARG A 74 -5.05 11.39 -20.39
N THR A 75 -4.81 12.39 -19.55
CA THR A 75 -3.84 13.46 -19.88
C THR A 75 -2.43 12.87 -20.07
N PRO A 76 -1.73 13.19 -21.18
CA PRO A 76 -0.33 12.84 -21.33
C PRO A 76 0.51 13.39 -20.17
N GLY A 77 1.44 12.60 -19.65
CA GLY A 77 2.26 13.03 -18.52
C GLY A 77 1.57 12.89 -17.14
N ARG A 78 0.39 12.25 -17.05
CA ARG A 78 -0.35 12.12 -15.78
C ARG A 78 0.42 11.29 -14.74
N LEU A 79 1.18 10.29 -15.19
CA LEU A 79 2.01 9.47 -14.31
C LEU A 79 3.14 10.30 -13.68
N GLU A 80 3.82 11.12 -14.48
CA GLU A 80 4.90 11.99 -14.06
C GLU A 80 4.39 13.05 -13.08
N LYS A 81 3.19 13.62 -13.35
CA LYS A 81 2.51 14.52 -12.41
C LYS A 81 2.16 13.81 -11.10
N TRP A 82 1.70 12.56 -11.16
CA TRP A 82 1.43 11.74 -9.97
C TRP A 82 2.70 11.51 -9.15
N LEU A 83 3.78 11.08 -9.79
CA LEU A 83 5.07 10.85 -9.13
C LEU A 83 5.64 12.14 -8.52
N SER A 84 5.49 13.28 -9.21
CA SER A 84 5.91 14.59 -8.70
C SER A 84 5.09 15.02 -7.47
N ALA A 85 3.76 14.89 -7.51
CA ALA A 85 2.88 15.21 -6.38
C ALA A 85 3.17 14.32 -5.16
N MET A 86 3.35 13.01 -5.38
CA MET A 86 3.76 12.07 -4.33
C MET A 86 5.11 12.44 -3.73
N GLY A 87 6.10 12.76 -4.57
CA GLY A 87 7.43 13.16 -4.12
C GLY A 87 7.39 14.40 -3.23
N LYS A 88 6.62 15.42 -3.61
CA LYS A 88 6.41 16.63 -2.79
C LYS A 88 5.76 16.30 -1.44
N ALA A 89 4.71 15.49 -1.44
CA ALA A 89 4.00 15.11 -0.21
C ALA A 89 4.89 14.29 0.74
N LEU A 90 5.74 13.41 0.21
CA LEU A 90 6.69 12.62 1.00
C LEU A 90 7.81 13.49 1.57
N ARG A 91 8.40 14.38 0.77
CA ARG A 91 9.45 15.32 1.23
C ARG A 91 8.95 16.27 2.33
N LYS A 92 7.71 16.75 2.23
CA LYS A 92 7.05 17.57 3.28
C LYS A 92 6.95 16.84 4.63
N ARG A 93 6.98 15.51 4.61
CA ARG A 93 6.96 14.64 5.80
C ARG A 93 8.37 14.20 6.24
N GLY A 94 9.43 14.77 5.64
CA GLY A 94 10.82 14.43 5.94
C GLY A 94 11.26 13.07 5.38
N ILE A 95 10.52 12.51 4.41
CA ILE A 95 10.85 11.26 3.76
C ILE A 95 11.63 11.56 2.48
N GLU A 96 12.84 11.03 2.37
CA GLU A 96 13.69 11.15 1.18
C GLU A 96 13.22 10.18 0.08
N VAL A 97 13.13 10.70 -1.16
CA VAL A 97 12.58 10.04 -2.35
C VAL A 97 13.29 10.49 -3.61
#